data_AF-A0A9W4KB41-F1
#
_entry.id   AF-A0A9W4KB41-F1
#
_cell.length_a   1.000
_cell.length_b   1.000
_cell.length_c   1.000
_cell.angle_alpha   90.00
_cell.angle_beta   90.00
_cell.angle_gamma   90.00
#
_symmetry.space_group_name_H-M   'P 1'
#
loop_
_entity.id
_entity.type
_entity.pdbx_description
1 polymer ?
#
loop_
_entity_poly.entity_id
_entity_poly.type
_entity_poly.pdbx_seq_one_letter_code
_entity_poly.pdbx_strand_id
1 'polypeptide(L)'
;MTFPVLTTNAVDLQQLLEENKTTSAQIVEEYLAQIDRYEPALNALISPAPRDKVLEIAKARDEEREKGQIRGPFHGIPIVLKDSFVTASELGMSTTAGSYAFVGAKASKNGVITQRLIDAGLIILGKANMTAPGGSSTGSAVAVAAGFSPLAMATETIGSIVTPSTRTGLYALKPTTGVQDTTGLYTMTEFFDSPGPMAKSAADVRVLSEILLGRLFNSPQLGSWEGLSVGFLDPKIWSMSPDFCTQFEGTAEQMVDEYEEMVSALRSGGCSLKYPIRCKDPSVLPTTILPIAYWDFRNVCIPRFIHSFHECSVTSVADIVKFNKEHSEKALPARRWTERTRSYDLAVKSY
;
A
#
# COMPACT_ATOMS: atom_id res chain seq x y z
N MET A 1 25.55 -12.34 -6.45
CA MET A 1 25.98 -11.56 -5.27
C MET A 1 24.76 -11.41 -4.38
N THR A 2 24.82 -11.75 -3.10
CA THR A 2 23.67 -11.66 -2.19
C THR A 2 23.59 -10.24 -1.62
N PHE A 3 22.43 -9.59 -1.71
CA PHE A 3 22.15 -8.31 -1.05
C PHE A 3 21.19 -8.54 0.14
N PRO A 4 21.24 -7.70 1.20
CA PRO A 4 20.34 -7.87 2.35
C PRO A 4 18.90 -7.45 2.01
N VAL A 5 18.04 -8.43 1.70
CA VAL A 5 16.62 -8.21 1.34
C VAL A 5 15.81 -7.40 2.35
N LEU A 6 16.26 -7.28 3.60
CA LEU A 6 15.63 -6.48 4.64
C LEU A 6 15.93 -4.99 4.51
N THR A 7 17.14 -4.61 4.11
CA THR A 7 17.60 -3.21 4.15
C THR A 7 17.85 -2.61 2.77
N THR A 8 18.15 -3.43 1.75
CA THR A 8 18.35 -2.93 0.38
C THR A 8 17.04 -2.34 -0.16
N ASN A 9 17.14 -1.13 -0.71
CA ASN A 9 16.06 -0.36 -1.32
C ASN A 9 16.06 -0.51 -2.87
N ALA A 10 15.03 -0.04 -3.55
CA ALA A 10 14.87 -0.26 -4.99
C ALA A 10 15.88 0.53 -5.84
N VAL A 11 16.23 1.76 -5.43
CA VAL A 11 17.25 2.55 -6.15
C VAL A 11 18.64 1.89 -6.10
N ASP A 12 19.02 1.29 -4.98
CA ASP A 12 20.28 0.54 -4.86
C ASP A 12 20.26 -0.73 -5.72
N LEU A 13 19.13 -1.44 -5.77
CA LEU A 13 18.96 -2.60 -6.65
C LEU A 13 19.10 -2.22 -8.12
N GLN A 14 18.50 -1.09 -8.52
CA GLN A 14 18.63 -0.58 -9.88
C GLN A 14 20.09 -0.25 -10.21
N GLN A 15 20.85 0.35 -9.28
CA GLN A 15 22.28 0.59 -9.46
C GLN A 15 23.05 -0.73 -9.67
N LEU A 16 22.74 -1.78 -8.90
CA LEU A 16 23.37 -3.10 -9.08
C LEU A 16 23.07 -3.70 -10.47
N LEU A 17 21.87 -3.48 -11.01
CA LEU A 17 21.50 -3.92 -12.37
C LEU A 17 22.27 -3.13 -13.43
N GLU A 18 22.41 -1.82 -13.26
CA GLU A 18 23.14 -0.94 -14.20
C GLU A 18 24.64 -1.22 -14.22
N GLU A 19 25.20 -1.60 -13.08
CA GLU A 19 26.61 -1.98 -12.93
C GLU A 19 26.88 -3.45 -13.32
N ASN A 20 25.87 -4.18 -13.81
CA ASN A 20 25.92 -5.60 -14.15
C ASN A 20 26.41 -6.50 -12.99
N LYS A 21 26.13 -6.11 -11.74
CA LYS A 21 26.48 -6.86 -10.53
C LYS A 21 25.44 -7.91 -10.14
N THR A 22 24.23 -7.78 -10.69
CA THR A 22 23.11 -8.72 -10.52
C THR A 22 22.21 -8.68 -11.75
N THR A 23 21.26 -9.60 -11.80
CA THR A 23 20.15 -9.64 -12.78
C THR A 23 18.80 -9.54 -12.05
N SER A 24 17.76 -9.16 -12.77
CA SER A 24 16.37 -9.16 -12.27
C SER A 24 15.95 -10.55 -11.84
N ALA A 25 16.33 -11.60 -12.58
CA ALA A 25 16.08 -12.98 -12.19
C ALA A 25 16.70 -13.31 -10.81
N GLN A 26 17.96 -12.95 -10.59
CA GLN A 26 18.63 -13.15 -9.29
C GLN A 26 17.98 -12.35 -8.17
N ILE A 27 17.60 -11.09 -8.43
CA ILE A 27 16.88 -10.27 -7.45
C ILE A 27 15.56 -10.96 -7.04
N VAL A 28 14.78 -11.41 -8.02
CA VAL A 28 13.51 -12.10 -7.77
C VAL A 28 13.72 -13.40 -7.01
N GLU A 29 14.76 -14.18 -7.31
CA GLU A 29 15.10 -15.41 -6.58
C GLU A 29 15.38 -15.16 -5.09
N GLU A 30 16.13 -14.11 -4.75
CA GLU A 30 16.42 -13.73 -3.36
C GLU A 30 15.13 -13.35 -2.60
N TYR A 31 14.25 -12.57 -3.23
CA TYR A 31 12.96 -12.19 -2.64
C TYR A 31 12.02 -13.39 -2.47
N LEU A 32 11.98 -14.30 -3.45
CA LEU A 32 11.20 -15.53 -3.34
C LEU A 32 11.72 -16.44 -2.22
N ALA A 33 13.05 -16.56 -2.03
CA ALA A 33 13.62 -17.33 -0.94
C ALA A 33 13.24 -16.75 0.44
N GLN A 34 13.13 -15.42 0.56
CA GLN A 34 12.64 -14.76 1.77
C GLN A 34 11.15 -15.04 2.00
N ILE A 35 10.33 -14.97 0.95
CA ILE A 35 8.90 -15.32 0.99
C ILE A 35 8.72 -16.75 1.48
N ASP A 36 9.42 -17.73 0.88
CA ASP A 36 9.35 -19.15 1.24
C ASP A 36 9.64 -19.36 2.74
N ARG A 37 10.56 -18.57 3.31
CA ARG A 37 10.98 -18.70 4.70
C ARG A 37 9.97 -18.13 5.71
N TYR A 38 9.33 -17.01 5.41
CA TYR A 38 8.57 -16.26 6.42
C TYR A 38 7.07 -16.08 6.13
N GLU A 39 6.64 -16.20 4.87
CA GLU A 39 5.22 -16.02 4.51
C GLU A 39 4.28 -16.98 5.27
N PRO A 40 4.62 -18.27 5.50
CA PRO A 40 3.75 -19.17 6.27
C PRO A 40 3.41 -18.68 7.68
N ALA A 41 4.27 -17.85 8.28
CA ALA A 41 4.04 -17.27 9.60
C ALA A 41 3.41 -15.87 9.52
N LEU A 42 3.78 -15.07 8.52
CA LEU A 42 3.39 -13.66 8.42
C LEU A 42 2.03 -13.46 7.74
N ASN A 43 1.64 -14.34 6.81
CA ASN A 43 0.40 -14.23 6.03
C ASN A 43 0.25 -12.85 5.35
N ALA A 44 1.35 -12.31 4.83
CA ALA A 44 1.40 -10.99 4.21
C ALA A 44 0.89 -11.03 2.75
N LEU A 45 0.94 -12.17 2.08
CA LEU A 45 0.51 -12.38 0.70
C LEU A 45 -0.74 -13.28 0.68
N ILE A 46 -1.87 -12.73 0.22
CA ILE A 46 -3.12 -13.50 0.04
C ILE A 46 -3.15 -14.28 -1.27
N SER A 47 -2.43 -13.81 -2.29
CA SER A 47 -2.28 -14.51 -3.57
C SER A 47 -0.86 -14.30 -4.11
N PRO A 48 0.12 -15.15 -3.72
CA PRO A 48 1.45 -15.16 -4.35
C PRO A 48 1.35 -15.38 -5.86
N ALA A 49 2.23 -14.76 -6.65
CA ALA A 49 2.30 -15.03 -8.08
C ALA A 49 2.96 -16.40 -8.35
N PRO A 50 2.59 -17.12 -9.43
CA PRO A 50 3.26 -18.36 -9.78
C PRO A 50 4.75 -18.15 -10.05
N ARG A 51 5.59 -18.95 -9.40
CA ARG A 51 7.06 -18.79 -9.37
C ARG A 51 7.69 -18.83 -10.75
N ASP A 52 7.24 -19.76 -11.58
CA ASP A 52 7.66 -19.92 -12.97
C ASP A 52 7.38 -18.65 -13.79
N LYS A 53 6.17 -18.09 -13.67
CA LYS A 53 5.79 -16.85 -14.37
C LYS A 53 6.62 -15.65 -13.93
N VAL A 54 6.84 -15.44 -12.63
CA VAL A 54 7.63 -14.29 -12.17
C VAL A 54 9.10 -14.40 -12.59
N LEU A 55 9.67 -15.60 -12.61
CA LEU A 55 11.04 -15.82 -13.09
C LEU A 55 11.15 -15.65 -14.60
N GLU A 56 10.15 -16.08 -15.38
CA GLU A 56 10.06 -15.84 -16.82
C GLU A 56 10.02 -14.33 -17.11
N ILE A 57 9.16 -13.59 -16.42
CA ILE A 57 9.05 -12.14 -16.53
C ILE A 57 10.38 -11.48 -16.16
N ALA A 58 11.05 -11.92 -15.09
CA ALA A 58 12.33 -11.38 -14.66
C ALA A 58 13.42 -11.55 -15.71
N LYS A 59 13.53 -12.75 -16.30
CA LYS A 59 14.46 -13.03 -17.39
C LYS A 59 14.17 -12.18 -18.62
N ALA A 60 12.89 -11.96 -18.94
CA ALA A 60 12.52 -11.06 -20.04
C ALA A 60 12.96 -9.60 -19.77
N ARG A 61 12.91 -9.12 -18.50
CA ARG A 61 13.46 -7.80 -18.14
C ARG A 61 14.97 -7.75 -18.29
N ASP A 62 15.68 -8.83 -17.98
CA ASP A 62 17.13 -8.95 -18.20
C ASP A 62 17.47 -8.90 -19.69
N GLU A 63 16.79 -9.68 -20.54
CA GLU A 63 17.01 -9.67 -21.99
C GLU A 63 16.72 -8.30 -22.63
N GLU A 64 15.69 -7.61 -22.16
CA GLU A 64 15.39 -6.25 -22.58
C GLU A 64 16.52 -5.30 -22.19
N ARG A 65 17.07 -5.42 -20.98
CA ARG A 65 18.20 -4.62 -20.51
C ARG A 65 19.45 -4.85 -21.36
N GLU A 66 19.77 -6.10 -21.69
CA GLU A 66 20.89 -6.44 -22.59
C GLU A 66 20.75 -5.81 -23.98
N LYS A 67 19.51 -5.69 -24.48
CA LYS A 67 19.19 -5.05 -25.75
C LYS A 67 19.06 -3.52 -25.66
N GLY A 68 19.29 -2.92 -24.49
CA GLY A 68 19.13 -1.48 -24.24
C GLY A 68 17.66 -1.00 -24.18
N GLN A 69 16.70 -1.91 -24.03
CA GLN A 69 15.26 -1.65 -23.99
C GLN A 69 14.77 -1.41 -22.56
N ILE A 70 15.24 -0.34 -21.93
CA ILE A 70 14.85 0.02 -20.56
C ILE A 70 13.45 0.66 -20.56
N ARG A 71 12.52 0.08 -19.81
CA ARG A 71 11.11 0.52 -19.74
C ARG A 71 10.86 1.69 -18.78
N GLY A 72 11.75 1.88 -17.80
CA GLY A 72 11.57 2.89 -16.77
C GLY A 72 12.64 2.83 -15.67
N PRO A 73 12.58 3.74 -14.69
CA PRO A 73 13.60 3.84 -13.63
C PRO A 73 13.63 2.64 -12.68
N PHE A 74 12.59 1.81 -12.64
CA PHE A 74 12.52 0.57 -11.88
C PHE A 74 12.35 -0.67 -12.78
N HIS A 75 12.92 -0.61 -13.99
CA HIS A 75 12.92 -1.74 -14.91
C HIS A 75 13.53 -2.99 -14.27
N GLY A 76 12.72 -4.03 -14.10
CA GLY A 76 13.18 -5.30 -13.53
C GLY A 76 13.24 -5.36 -12.01
N ILE A 77 12.66 -4.37 -11.30
CA ILE A 77 12.53 -4.37 -9.85
C ILE A 77 11.21 -5.04 -9.42
N PRO A 78 11.22 -5.92 -8.40
CA PRO A 78 10.00 -6.53 -7.89
C PRO A 78 9.12 -5.57 -7.09
N ILE A 79 7.81 -5.82 -7.10
CA ILE A 79 6.79 -5.08 -6.34
C ILE A 79 5.68 -6.01 -5.85
N VAL A 80 5.10 -5.70 -4.69
CA VAL A 80 3.88 -6.34 -4.19
C VAL A 80 2.70 -5.36 -4.32
N LEU A 81 1.55 -5.85 -4.76
CA LEU A 81 0.35 -5.01 -4.87
C LEU A 81 -0.67 -5.42 -3.82
N LYS A 82 -1.32 -4.46 -3.15
CA LYS A 82 -2.50 -4.77 -2.34
C LYS A 82 -3.54 -5.56 -3.16
N ASP A 83 -4.29 -6.44 -2.51
CA ASP A 83 -5.35 -7.26 -3.14
C ASP A 83 -6.56 -6.47 -3.68
N SER A 84 -6.50 -5.14 -3.67
CA SER A 84 -7.46 -4.26 -4.32
C SER A 84 -7.16 -3.98 -5.79
N PHE A 85 -5.90 -4.15 -6.22
CA PHE A 85 -5.47 -3.81 -7.60
C PHE A 85 -5.81 -4.97 -8.55
N VAL A 86 -6.67 -4.77 -9.56
CA VAL A 86 -7.03 -5.86 -10.48
C VAL A 86 -5.82 -6.25 -11.33
N THR A 87 -5.56 -7.56 -11.38
CA THR A 87 -4.60 -8.22 -12.27
C THR A 87 -5.34 -9.14 -13.23
N ALA A 88 -4.93 -9.17 -14.50
CA ALA A 88 -5.44 -10.14 -15.47
C ALA A 88 -5.18 -11.56 -14.98
N SER A 89 -6.16 -12.46 -15.14
CA SER A 89 -6.08 -13.84 -14.61
C SER A 89 -4.92 -14.65 -15.20
N GLU A 90 -4.43 -14.29 -16.39
CA GLU A 90 -3.23 -14.91 -16.98
C GLU A 90 -1.95 -14.71 -16.16
N LEU A 91 -1.91 -13.70 -15.29
CA LEU A 91 -0.81 -13.50 -14.33
C LEU A 91 -0.85 -14.51 -13.18
N GLY A 92 -1.90 -15.33 -13.09
CA GLY A 92 -2.03 -16.41 -12.11
C GLY A 92 -2.28 -15.93 -10.68
N MET A 93 -2.76 -14.70 -10.50
CA MET A 93 -3.13 -14.12 -9.21
C MET A 93 -4.63 -13.82 -9.15
N SER A 94 -5.24 -14.02 -7.98
CA SER A 94 -6.62 -13.60 -7.71
C SER A 94 -6.65 -12.14 -7.22
N THR A 95 -7.73 -11.41 -7.49
CA THR A 95 -7.98 -10.10 -6.86
C THR A 95 -9.30 -10.20 -6.11
N THR A 96 -9.27 -10.22 -4.78
CA THR A 96 -10.47 -10.53 -3.98
C THR A 96 -10.93 -9.39 -3.07
N ALA A 97 -10.13 -8.32 -2.96
CA ALA A 97 -10.26 -7.31 -1.92
C ALA A 97 -10.38 -7.92 -0.50
N GLY A 98 -9.74 -9.08 -0.26
CA GLY A 98 -9.82 -9.86 0.97
C GLY A 98 -11.16 -10.55 1.23
N SER A 99 -12.08 -10.59 0.26
CA SER A 99 -13.42 -11.17 0.42
C SER A 99 -13.55 -12.51 -0.30
N TYR A 100 -14.05 -13.52 0.44
CA TYR A 100 -14.36 -14.84 -0.12
C TYR A 100 -15.34 -14.81 -1.29
N ALA A 101 -16.21 -13.79 -1.36
CA ALA A 101 -17.21 -13.66 -2.43
C ALA A 101 -16.61 -13.42 -3.82
N PHE A 102 -15.34 -12.98 -3.88
CA PHE A 102 -14.59 -12.74 -5.12
C PHE A 102 -13.56 -13.83 -5.42
N VAL A 103 -13.47 -14.87 -4.58
CA VAL A 103 -12.59 -16.01 -4.87
C VAL A 103 -13.07 -16.72 -6.13
N GLY A 104 -12.17 -16.87 -7.10
CA GLY A 104 -12.48 -17.44 -8.42
C GLY A 104 -12.93 -16.42 -9.46
N ALA A 105 -13.09 -15.14 -9.10
CA ALA A 105 -13.39 -14.09 -10.08
C ALA A 105 -12.24 -13.94 -11.09
N LYS A 106 -12.58 -13.76 -12.38
CA LYS A 106 -11.60 -13.65 -13.47
C LYS A 106 -11.67 -12.32 -14.17
N ALA A 107 -10.52 -11.67 -14.33
CA ALA A 107 -10.36 -10.43 -15.06
C ALA A 107 -9.57 -10.71 -16.34
N SER A 108 -10.02 -10.17 -17.47
CA SER A 108 -9.33 -10.31 -18.77
C SER A 108 -8.23 -9.28 -18.97
N LYS A 109 -8.19 -8.23 -18.13
CA LYS A 109 -7.25 -7.11 -18.23
C LYS A 109 -6.79 -6.68 -16.85
N ASN A 110 -5.60 -6.09 -16.80
CA ASN A 110 -5.09 -5.39 -15.63
C ASN A 110 -5.87 -4.09 -15.40
N GLY A 111 -5.97 -3.66 -14.14
CA GLY A 111 -6.34 -2.28 -13.83
C GLY A 111 -5.30 -1.29 -14.37
N VAL A 112 -5.69 -0.02 -14.54
CA VAL A 112 -4.85 1.00 -15.19
C VAL A 112 -3.53 1.20 -14.45
N ILE A 113 -3.55 1.24 -13.11
CA ILE A 113 -2.34 1.37 -12.31
C ILE A 113 -1.47 0.11 -12.39
N THR A 114 -2.09 -1.07 -12.32
CA THR A 114 -1.37 -2.35 -12.48
C THR A 114 -0.65 -2.39 -13.83
N GLN A 115 -1.34 -2.02 -14.92
CA GLN A 115 -0.75 -1.98 -16.26
C GLN A 115 0.40 -0.97 -16.34
N ARG A 116 0.23 0.23 -15.76
CA ARG A 116 1.26 1.27 -15.71
C ARG A 116 2.56 0.79 -15.04
N LEU A 117 2.44 0.01 -13.97
CA LEU A 117 3.59 -0.57 -13.27
C LEU A 117 4.30 -1.63 -14.12
N ILE A 118 3.53 -2.49 -14.80
CA ILE A 118 4.07 -3.49 -15.75
C ILE A 118 4.75 -2.81 -16.94
N ASP A 119 4.13 -1.76 -17.48
CA ASP A 119 4.66 -0.99 -18.61
C ASP A 119 5.96 -0.29 -18.23
N ALA A 120 6.11 0.15 -16.98
CA ALA A 120 7.36 0.70 -16.42
C ALA A 120 8.42 -0.37 -16.09
N GLY A 121 8.12 -1.65 -16.35
CA GLY A 121 9.04 -2.77 -16.22
C GLY A 121 9.10 -3.43 -14.84
N LEU A 122 8.20 -3.09 -13.90
CA LEU A 122 8.17 -3.75 -12.59
C LEU A 122 7.64 -5.19 -12.68
N ILE A 123 8.05 -6.02 -11.72
CA ILE A 123 7.69 -7.44 -11.63
C ILE A 123 6.79 -7.67 -10.42
N ILE A 124 5.52 -8.04 -10.63
CA ILE A 124 4.58 -8.25 -9.54
C ILE A 124 4.81 -9.62 -8.89
N LEU A 125 5.23 -9.65 -7.63
CA LEU A 125 5.51 -10.91 -6.90
C LEU A 125 4.27 -11.54 -6.25
N GLY A 126 3.21 -10.76 -6.08
CA GLY A 126 1.98 -11.27 -5.46
C GLY A 126 1.04 -10.16 -5.02
N LYS A 127 -0.09 -10.62 -4.48
CA LYS A 127 -1.14 -9.79 -3.91
C LYS A 127 -1.03 -9.82 -2.39
N ALA A 128 -0.84 -8.64 -1.80
CA ALA A 128 -0.76 -8.47 -0.37
C ALA A 128 -2.13 -8.62 0.29
N ASN A 129 -2.14 -9.36 1.40
CA ASN A 129 -3.28 -9.51 2.28
C ASN A 129 -3.75 -8.15 2.83
N MET A 130 -5.01 -8.09 3.25
CA MET A 130 -5.69 -6.87 3.66
C MET A 130 -6.07 -6.89 5.15
N THR A 131 -6.53 -5.75 5.65
CA THR A 131 -7.10 -5.47 6.99
C THR A 131 -6.67 -6.40 8.13
N ALA A 132 -5.59 -6.01 8.81
CA ALA A 132 -5.28 -6.40 10.19
C ALA A 132 -5.21 -5.13 11.08
N PRO A 133 -4.94 -5.20 12.40
CA PRO A 133 -4.86 -4.00 13.24
C PRO A 133 -3.84 -2.99 12.68
N GLY A 134 -4.28 -1.74 12.47
CA GLY A 134 -3.49 -0.68 11.83
C GLY A 134 -3.50 -0.67 10.29
N GLY A 135 -4.33 -1.50 9.64
CA GLY A 135 -4.51 -1.57 8.18
C GLY A 135 -5.37 -0.43 7.58
N SER A 136 -5.88 -0.57 6.35
CA SER A 136 -6.16 -1.82 5.63
C SER A 136 -5.07 -2.35 4.70
N SER A 137 -4.00 -1.60 4.41
CA SER A 137 -2.89 -2.08 3.55
C SER A 137 -1.81 -2.84 4.34
N THR A 138 -2.23 -3.70 5.27
CA THR A 138 -1.32 -4.37 6.20
C THR A 138 -0.34 -5.31 5.49
N GLY A 139 -0.81 -6.16 4.58
CA GLY A 139 0.06 -7.09 3.85
C GLY A 139 1.12 -6.37 3.03
N SER A 140 0.80 -5.22 2.42
CA SER A 140 1.77 -4.41 1.66
C SER A 140 2.90 -3.91 2.58
N ALA A 141 2.56 -3.39 3.75
CA ALA A 141 3.53 -2.90 4.73
C ALA A 141 4.39 -4.04 5.30
N VAL A 142 3.77 -5.16 5.69
CA VAL A 142 4.50 -6.34 6.19
C VAL A 142 5.40 -6.93 5.12
N ALA A 143 4.95 -7.02 3.86
CA ALA A 143 5.75 -7.56 2.77
C ALA A 143 7.04 -6.75 2.54
N VAL A 144 6.97 -5.41 2.57
CA VAL A 144 8.17 -4.58 2.41
C VAL A 144 9.08 -4.70 3.64
N ALA A 145 8.53 -4.62 4.85
CA ALA A 145 9.30 -4.68 6.08
C ALA A 145 9.97 -6.05 6.31
N ALA A 146 9.32 -7.14 5.93
CA ALA A 146 9.85 -8.50 6.01
C ALA A 146 10.80 -8.87 4.86
N GLY A 147 11.00 -7.95 3.91
CA GLY A 147 11.90 -8.16 2.77
C GLY A 147 11.35 -9.11 1.72
N PHE A 148 10.03 -9.17 1.50
CA PHE A 148 9.42 -9.90 0.37
C PHE A 148 9.48 -9.11 -0.95
N SER A 149 9.66 -7.81 -0.85
CA SER A 149 9.82 -6.90 -1.98
C SER A 149 10.40 -5.57 -1.48
N PRO A 150 11.17 -4.81 -2.29
CA PRO A 150 11.63 -3.47 -1.90
C PRO A 150 10.49 -2.44 -1.95
N LEU A 151 9.44 -2.72 -2.75
CA LEU A 151 8.33 -1.82 -3.04
C LEU A 151 6.99 -2.49 -2.78
N ALA A 152 5.99 -1.72 -2.37
CA ALA A 152 4.60 -2.13 -2.45
C ALA A 152 3.65 -1.00 -2.86
N MET A 153 2.53 -1.39 -3.48
CA MET A 153 1.38 -0.53 -3.67
C MET A 153 0.34 -0.76 -2.59
N ALA A 154 -0.29 0.33 -2.17
CA ALA A 154 -1.31 0.36 -1.14
C ALA A 154 -2.43 1.33 -1.51
N THR A 155 -3.53 1.32 -0.73
CA THR A 155 -4.66 2.23 -0.93
C THR A 155 -5.12 2.83 0.39
N GLU A 156 -5.50 4.11 0.35
CA GLU A 156 -5.98 4.84 1.52
C GLU A 156 -7.24 5.64 1.27
N THR A 157 -8.28 5.34 2.06
CA THR A 157 -9.42 6.23 2.32
C THR A 157 -9.06 7.19 3.48
N ILE A 158 -8.68 6.62 4.63
CA ILE A 158 -8.20 7.32 5.82
C ILE A 158 -7.19 6.42 6.54
N GLY A 159 -5.93 6.83 6.64
CA GLY A 159 -4.87 6.12 7.37
C GLY A 159 -4.37 4.79 6.77
N SER A 160 -5.08 4.19 5.82
CA SER A 160 -4.78 2.83 5.31
C SER A 160 -3.48 2.68 4.52
N ILE A 161 -2.72 3.74 4.23
CA ILE A 161 -1.34 3.72 3.74
C ILE A 161 -0.40 4.17 4.88
N VAL A 162 -0.65 5.34 5.46
CA VAL A 162 0.30 5.94 6.42
C VAL A 162 0.36 5.17 7.73
N THR A 163 -0.77 4.74 8.29
CA THR A 163 -0.83 4.00 9.56
C THR A 163 -0.08 2.66 9.51
N PRO A 164 -0.32 1.76 8.53
CA PRO A 164 0.45 0.51 8.49
C PRO A 164 1.93 0.78 8.20
N SER A 165 2.28 1.79 7.39
CA SER A 165 3.66 2.15 7.10
C SER A 165 4.41 2.61 8.35
N THR A 166 3.81 3.50 9.15
CA THR A 166 4.40 3.97 10.41
C THR A 166 4.65 2.82 11.38
N ARG A 167 3.71 1.87 11.48
CA ARG A 167 3.84 0.71 12.37
C ARG A 167 4.95 -0.26 11.95
N THR A 168 5.34 -0.26 10.67
CA THR A 168 6.38 -1.13 10.13
C THR A 168 7.66 -0.38 9.76
N GLY A 169 7.80 0.90 10.14
CA GLY A 169 9.00 1.70 9.89
C GLY A 169 9.27 1.98 8.42
N LEU A 170 8.22 2.21 7.61
CA LEU A 170 8.33 2.45 6.17
C LEU A 170 8.08 3.90 5.79
N TYR A 171 8.65 4.29 4.65
CA TYR A 171 8.29 5.52 3.95
C TYR A 171 7.07 5.25 3.07
N ALA A 172 6.14 6.19 3.05
CA ALA A 172 4.95 6.08 2.20
C ALA A 172 4.42 7.47 1.83
N LEU A 173 3.59 7.48 0.79
CA LEU A 173 2.88 8.68 0.36
C LEU A 173 1.44 8.33 0.05
N LYS A 174 0.50 9.13 0.55
CA LYS A 174 -0.87 9.18 0.03
C LYS A 174 -0.97 10.36 -0.94
N PRO A 175 -1.05 10.12 -2.26
CA PRO A 175 -1.21 11.20 -3.23
C PRO A 175 -2.54 11.95 -3.04
N THR A 176 -2.60 13.15 -3.61
CA THR A 176 -3.85 13.91 -3.76
C THR A 176 -4.92 13.03 -4.41
N THR A 177 -6.15 13.08 -3.90
CA THR A 177 -7.26 12.31 -4.48
C THR A 177 -7.56 12.78 -5.91
N GLY A 178 -7.99 11.86 -6.77
CA GLY A 178 -8.37 12.16 -8.16
C GLY A 178 -7.21 12.36 -9.16
N VAL A 179 -5.95 12.33 -8.74
CA VAL A 179 -4.79 12.49 -9.66
C VAL A 179 -4.40 11.21 -10.40
N GLN A 180 -5.00 10.06 -10.04
CA GLN A 180 -4.74 8.76 -10.64
C GLN A 180 -6.04 8.16 -11.18
N ASP A 181 -5.94 7.47 -12.31
CA ASP A 181 -7.05 6.67 -12.85
C ASP A 181 -7.16 5.37 -12.04
N THR A 182 -8.29 5.22 -11.35
CA THR A 182 -8.58 4.07 -10.48
C THR A 182 -9.38 2.96 -11.17
N THR A 183 -9.46 2.97 -12.50
CA THR A 183 -10.09 1.89 -13.26
C THR A 183 -9.39 0.56 -13.00
N GLY A 184 -10.15 -0.46 -12.61
CA GLY A 184 -9.61 -1.76 -12.17
C GLY A 184 -8.91 -1.70 -10.81
N LEU A 185 -9.33 -0.81 -9.92
CA LEU A 185 -8.96 -0.77 -8.52
C LEU A 185 -10.22 -0.86 -7.66
N TYR A 186 -10.25 -1.77 -6.67
CA TYR A 186 -11.24 -1.71 -5.62
C TYR A 186 -11.06 -0.43 -4.80
N THR A 187 -12.13 0.35 -4.69
CA THR A 187 -12.22 1.56 -3.87
C THR A 187 -13.42 1.47 -2.92
N MET A 188 -13.33 2.14 -1.77
CA MET A 188 -14.44 2.35 -0.85
C MET A 188 -15.28 3.56 -1.25
N THR A 189 -14.66 4.59 -1.81
CA THR A 189 -15.31 5.86 -2.20
C THR A 189 -14.50 6.55 -3.29
N GLU A 190 -15.14 7.38 -4.11
CA GLU A 190 -14.44 8.14 -5.15
C GLU A 190 -13.84 9.46 -4.63
N PHE A 191 -14.24 9.92 -3.44
CA PHE A 191 -13.82 11.21 -2.90
C PHE A 191 -12.54 11.17 -2.07
N PHE A 192 -12.33 10.08 -1.34
CA PHE A 192 -11.26 9.99 -0.34
C PHE A 192 -10.16 8.99 -0.70
N ASP A 193 -10.47 8.02 -1.56
CA ASP A 193 -9.52 6.96 -1.91
C ASP A 193 -8.37 7.46 -2.76
N SER A 194 -7.17 7.04 -2.39
CA SER A 194 -5.95 7.30 -3.14
C SER A 194 -5.03 6.08 -3.08
N PRO A 195 -4.63 5.50 -4.22
CA PRO A 195 -3.55 4.53 -4.28
C PRO A 195 -2.20 5.24 -4.11
N GLY A 196 -1.27 4.60 -3.40
CA GLY A 196 0.04 5.19 -3.14
C GLY A 196 1.12 4.16 -2.82
N PRO A 197 2.39 4.58 -2.92
CA PRO A 197 3.55 3.72 -2.70
C PRO A 197 3.89 3.55 -1.21
N MET A 198 4.50 2.40 -0.91
CA MET A 198 5.22 2.10 0.33
C MET A 198 6.61 1.55 -0.02
N ALA A 199 7.64 2.01 0.66
CA ALA A 199 9.01 1.55 0.42
C ALA A 199 9.92 1.78 1.64
N LYS A 200 11.18 1.35 1.52
CA LYS A 200 12.20 1.48 2.58
C LYS A 200 12.95 2.81 2.55
N SER A 201 12.79 3.59 1.49
CA SER A 201 13.45 4.89 1.35
C SER A 201 12.51 5.94 0.77
N ALA A 202 12.76 7.21 1.09
CA ALA A 202 12.06 8.33 0.47
C ALA A 202 12.35 8.42 -1.05
N ALA A 203 13.53 8.00 -1.48
CA ALA A 203 13.90 7.95 -2.89
C ALA A 203 13.04 6.95 -3.67
N ASP A 204 12.77 5.78 -3.09
CA ASP A 204 11.90 4.77 -3.69
C ASP A 204 10.45 5.26 -3.80
N VAL A 205 9.93 5.88 -2.73
CA VAL A 205 8.59 6.50 -2.73
C VAL A 205 8.48 7.56 -3.82
N ARG A 206 9.52 8.39 -4.01
CA ARG A 206 9.58 9.40 -5.07
C ARG A 206 9.49 8.75 -6.45
N VAL A 207 10.40 7.84 -6.78
CA VAL A 207 10.46 7.20 -8.11
C VAL A 207 9.17 6.44 -8.41
N LEU A 208 8.64 5.69 -7.44
CA LEU A 208 7.38 4.96 -7.65
C LEU A 208 6.21 5.93 -7.83
N SER A 209 6.18 7.07 -7.12
CA SER A 209 5.18 8.12 -7.35
C SER A 209 5.29 8.77 -8.73
N GLU A 210 6.51 8.96 -9.26
CA GLU A 210 6.73 9.49 -10.60
C GLU A 210 6.17 8.54 -11.67
N ILE A 211 6.39 7.23 -11.50
CA ILE A 211 5.80 6.18 -12.34
C ILE A 211 4.27 6.25 -12.26
N LEU A 212 3.71 6.30 -11.05
CA LEU A 212 2.26 6.35 -10.85
C LEU A 212 1.61 7.57 -11.48
N LEU A 213 2.26 8.73 -11.43
CA LEU A 213 1.71 9.99 -11.95
C LEU A 213 2.10 10.26 -13.41
N GLY A 214 3.03 9.50 -13.98
CA GLY A 214 3.56 9.73 -15.32
C GLY A 214 4.28 11.08 -15.45
N ARG A 215 4.88 11.58 -14.35
CA ARG A 215 5.62 12.85 -14.34
C ARG A 215 6.79 12.78 -13.37
N LEU A 216 7.89 13.46 -13.71
CA LEU A 216 9.05 13.57 -12.84
C LEU A 216 8.87 14.70 -11.83
N PHE A 217 9.40 14.50 -10.62
CA PHE A 217 9.48 15.51 -9.59
C PHE A 217 10.84 16.20 -9.64
N ASN A 218 10.93 17.24 -10.46
CA ASN A 218 12.15 18.01 -10.62
C ASN A 218 12.05 19.28 -9.75
N SER A 219 12.73 19.28 -8.61
CA SER A 219 12.96 20.47 -7.80
C SER A 219 14.47 20.71 -7.67
N PRO A 220 14.96 21.94 -7.91
CA PRO A 220 16.36 22.27 -7.66
C PRO A 220 16.75 22.17 -6.19
N GLN A 221 15.77 22.12 -5.28
CA GLN A 221 15.97 21.94 -3.83
C GLN A 221 15.86 20.47 -3.40
N LEU A 222 15.78 19.50 -4.32
CA LEU A 222 15.69 18.08 -3.96
C LEU A 222 16.89 17.67 -3.09
N GLY A 223 16.62 17.15 -1.88
CA GLY A 223 17.65 16.79 -0.90
C GLY A 223 18.08 17.92 0.03
N SER A 224 17.46 19.11 -0.08
CA SER A 224 17.71 20.25 0.81
C SER A 224 16.43 20.70 1.53
N TRP A 225 16.61 21.24 2.74
CA TRP A 225 15.55 21.92 3.50
C TRP A 225 15.48 23.44 3.21
N GLU A 226 16.46 23.97 2.46
CA GLU A 226 16.56 25.38 2.14
C GLU A 226 15.34 25.86 1.34
N GLY A 227 14.76 26.99 1.76
CA GLY A 227 13.58 27.56 1.13
C GLY A 227 12.25 26.85 1.45
N LEU A 228 12.27 25.76 2.23
CA LEU A 228 11.06 25.11 2.72
C LEU A 228 10.62 25.71 4.07
N SER A 229 9.29 25.82 4.25
CA SER A 229 8.67 26.17 5.52
C SER A 229 7.80 25.02 6.02
N VAL A 230 8.06 24.53 7.23
CA VAL A 230 7.33 23.42 7.85
C VAL A 230 6.61 23.88 9.10
N GLY A 231 5.30 23.60 9.15
CA GLY A 231 4.45 23.84 10.31
C GLY A 231 4.24 22.55 11.09
N PHE A 232 4.46 22.59 12.40
CA PHE A 232 4.30 21.44 13.29
C PHE A 232 3.08 21.62 14.20
N LEU A 233 2.27 20.58 14.36
CA LEU A 233 1.19 20.55 15.37
C LEU A 233 1.76 20.11 16.72
N ASP A 234 1.27 20.63 17.83
CA ASP A 234 1.66 20.14 19.15
C ASP A 234 1.02 18.76 19.39
N PRO A 235 1.79 17.65 19.51
CA PRO A 235 1.23 16.31 19.67
C PRO A 235 0.48 16.12 21.00
N LYS A 236 0.70 16.99 22.00
CA LYS A 236 -0.05 17.00 23.27
C LYS A 236 -1.46 17.56 23.10
N ILE A 237 -1.67 18.38 22.07
CA ILE A 237 -2.97 18.96 21.72
C ILE A 237 -3.62 18.16 20.57
N TRP A 238 -2.81 17.76 19.58
CA TRP A 238 -3.20 17.06 18.36
C TRP A 238 -2.84 15.60 18.44
N SER A 239 -3.62 14.85 19.22
CA SER A 239 -3.49 13.40 19.35
C SER A 239 -4.75 12.69 18.85
N MET A 240 -4.60 11.42 18.44
CA MET A 240 -5.76 10.57 18.21
C MET A 240 -6.47 10.33 19.53
N SER A 241 -7.81 10.36 19.53
CA SER A 241 -8.60 10.05 20.72
C SER A 241 -8.16 8.71 21.33
N PRO A 242 -8.12 8.58 22.67
CA PRO A 242 -7.85 7.32 23.36
C PRO A 242 -8.73 6.16 22.90
N ASP A 243 -9.93 6.43 22.35
CA ASP A 243 -10.82 5.43 21.77
C ASP A 243 -10.26 4.79 20.50
N PHE A 244 -9.46 5.53 19.72
CA PHE A 244 -8.81 5.06 18.49
C PHE A 244 -7.38 4.60 18.73
N CYS A 245 -6.67 5.26 19.64
CA CYS A 245 -5.27 4.98 19.96
C CYS A 245 -5.09 4.92 21.48
N THR A 246 -5.15 3.71 22.04
CA THR A 246 -4.87 3.49 23.45
C THR A 246 -3.45 3.93 23.77
N GLN A 247 -3.32 4.88 24.69
CA GLN A 247 -2.03 5.36 25.16
C GLN A 247 -1.46 4.36 26.16
N PHE A 248 -0.20 3.99 25.97
CA PHE A 248 0.57 3.19 26.91
C PHE A 248 1.65 4.06 27.53
N GLU A 249 1.78 3.97 28.85
CA GLU A 249 2.83 4.66 29.61
C GLU A 249 4.21 4.31 29.02
N GLY A 250 5.07 5.32 28.88
CA GLY A 250 6.37 5.25 28.24
C GLY A 250 6.31 5.38 26.72
N THR A 251 5.28 4.82 26.06
CA THR A 251 5.16 4.90 24.58
C THR A 251 4.72 6.30 24.14
N ALA A 252 3.75 6.89 24.85
CA ALA A 252 3.26 8.23 24.54
C ALA A 252 4.36 9.29 24.73
N GLU A 253 5.14 9.16 25.81
CA GLU A 253 6.28 10.02 26.12
C GLU A 253 7.37 9.88 25.05
N GLN A 254 7.75 8.64 24.71
CA GLN A 254 8.73 8.39 23.64
C GLN A 254 8.30 9.02 22.31
N MET A 255 7.03 8.90 21.91
CA MET A 255 6.52 9.49 20.67
C MET A 255 6.63 11.02 20.68
N VAL A 256 6.38 11.66 21.83
CA VAL A 256 6.54 13.12 21.97
C VAL A 256 8.01 13.52 21.91
N ASP A 257 8.90 12.78 22.58
CA ASP A 257 10.33 13.06 22.59
C ASP A 257 10.93 12.94 21.17
N GLU A 258 10.64 11.86 20.44
CA GLU A 258 11.08 11.68 19.05
C GLU A 258 10.53 12.75 18.10
N TYR A 259 9.31 13.23 18.36
CA TYR A 259 8.71 14.33 17.59
C TYR A 259 9.47 15.65 17.80
N GLU A 260 9.77 15.99 19.06
CA GLU A 260 10.52 17.20 19.43
C GLU A 260 11.97 17.13 18.93
N GLU A 261 12.60 15.95 18.97
CA GLU A 261 13.91 15.72 18.36
C GLU A 261 13.89 16.01 16.85
N MET A 262 12.86 15.58 16.13
CA MET A 262 12.72 15.86 14.71
C MET A 262 12.53 17.36 14.43
N VAL A 263 11.70 18.06 15.21
CA VAL A 263 11.56 19.52 15.14
C VAL A 263 12.92 20.20 15.32
N SER A 264 13.70 19.78 16.31
CA SER A 264 15.04 20.31 16.58
C SER A 264 16.01 20.04 15.42
N ALA A 265 15.99 18.82 14.88
CA ALA A 265 16.83 18.42 13.75
C ALA A 265 16.56 19.26 12.50
N LEU A 266 15.28 19.48 12.14
CA LEU A 266 14.93 20.32 11.00
C LEU A 266 15.32 21.79 11.22
N ARG A 267 15.20 22.30 12.45
CA ARG A 267 15.61 23.67 12.80
C ARG A 267 17.11 23.85 12.60
N SER A 268 17.92 22.92 13.11
CA SER A 268 19.37 22.92 12.92
C SER A 268 19.78 22.70 11.47
N GLY A 269 18.95 22.01 10.69
CA GLY A 269 19.13 21.78 9.24
C GLY A 269 18.76 22.96 8.35
N GLY A 270 18.45 24.14 8.91
CA GLY A 270 18.15 25.35 8.14
C GLY A 270 16.72 25.45 7.61
N CYS A 271 15.81 24.56 8.03
CA CYS A 271 14.41 24.64 7.65
C CYS A 271 13.69 25.78 8.38
N SER A 272 12.84 26.55 7.67
CA SER A 272 12.01 27.57 8.30
C SER A 272 10.85 26.92 9.05
N LEU A 273 10.85 26.97 10.39
CA LEU A 273 9.85 26.27 11.20
C LEU A 273 8.83 27.20 11.84
N LYS A 274 7.57 26.74 11.87
CA LYS A 274 6.51 27.31 12.70
C LYS A 274 5.98 26.23 13.63
N TYR A 275 6.21 26.38 14.93
CA TYR A 275 5.79 25.39 15.94
C TYR A 275 5.35 26.08 17.25
N PRO A 276 4.15 25.80 17.79
CA PRO A 276 3.07 25.03 17.18
C PRO A 276 2.24 25.87 16.19
N ILE A 277 1.84 25.25 15.08
CA ILE A 277 0.70 25.74 14.30
C ILE A 277 -0.60 25.28 14.97
N ARG A 278 -1.67 26.05 14.73
CA ARG A 278 -3.02 25.69 15.15
C ARG A 278 -3.84 25.34 13.91
N CYS A 279 -4.37 24.13 13.87
CA CYS A 279 -5.46 23.77 12.97
C CYS A 279 -6.81 23.94 13.69
N LYS A 280 -7.92 23.91 12.96
CA LYS A 280 -9.24 23.85 13.61
C LYS A 280 -9.52 22.42 14.03
N ASP A 281 -10.01 22.24 15.26
CA ASP A 281 -10.33 20.91 15.79
C ASP A 281 -11.22 20.15 14.78
N PRO A 282 -10.91 18.89 14.42
CA PRO A 282 -11.70 18.13 13.45
C PRO A 282 -13.18 18.01 13.82
N SER A 283 -13.57 18.17 15.09
CA SER A 283 -14.96 18.22 15.54
C SER A 283 -15.78 19.36 14.92
N VAL A 284 -15.13 20.41 14.39
CA VAL A 284 -15.84 21.48 13.66
C VAL A 284 -16.22 21.05 12.24
N LEU A 285 -15.66 19.95 11.74
CA LEU A 285 -16.02 19.38 10.45
C LEU A 285 -17.26 18.48 10.62
N PRO A 286 -18.21 18.53 9.68
CA PRO A 286 -19.38 17.66 9.75
C PRO A 286 -18.93 16.20 9.59
N THR A 287 -19.57 15.28 10.34
CA THR A 287 -19.29 13.83 10.31
C THR A 287 -19.88 13.18 9.06
N THR A 288 -19.40 13.58 7.88
CA THR A 288 -19.95 13.16 6.57
C THR A 288 -19.13 12.08 5.87
N ILE A 289 -17.90 11.83 6.30
CA ILE A 289 -16.99 10.91 5.60
C ILE A 289 -17.57 9.49 5.50
N LEU A 290 -18.01 8.90 6.62
CA LEU A 290 -18.56 7.54 6.62
C LEU A 290 -19.90 7.44 5.87
N PRO A 291 -20.89 8.34 6.06
CA PRO A 291 -22.11 8.34 5.25
C PRO A 291 -21.84 8.41 3.75
N ILE A 292 -20.93 9.29 3.30
CA ILE A 292 -20.54 9.40 1.89
C ILE A 292 -19.89 8.10 1.43
N ALA A 293 -18.90 7.60 2.17
CA ALA A 293 -18.15 6.42 1.79
C ALA A 293 -19.03 5.17 1.70
N TYR A 294 -19.97 4.96 2.62
CA TYR A 294 -20.89 3.81 2.55
C TYR A 294 -21.91 3.92 1.44
N TRP A 295 -22.36 5.14 1.12
CA TRP A 295 -23.22 5.35 -0.03
C TRP A 295 -22.46 5.06 -1.34
N ASP A 296 -21.25 5.60 -1.52
CA ASP A 296 -20.42 5.34 -2.70
C ASP A 296 -20.08 3.87 -2.83
N PHE A 297 -19.64 3.24 -1.73
CA PHE A 297 -19.28 1.83 -1.68
C PHE A 297 -20.39 0.96 -2.28
N ARG A 298 -21.63 1.18 -1.82
CA ARG A 298 -22.79 0.40 -2.25
C ARG A 298 -23.18 0.69 -3.70
N ASN A 299 -23.26 1.97 -4.06
CA ASN A 299 -23.95 2.40 -5.27
C ASN A 299 -23.00 2.60 -6.47
N VAL A 300 -21.70 2.77 -6.21
CA VAL A 300 -20.69 3.11 -7.24
C VAL A 300 -19.54 2.12 -7.22
N CYS A 301 -18.83 2.01 -6.10
CA CYS A 301 -17.52 1.35 -6.10
C CYS A 301 -17.58 -0.17 -6.22
N ILE A 302 -18.48 -0.85 -5.50
CA ILE A 302 -18.67 -2.30 -5.65
C ILE A 302 -19.18 -2.66 -7.05
N PRO A 303 -20.23 -2.02 -7.59
CA PRO A 303 -20.62 -2.24 -8.98
C PRO A 303 -19.43 -2.08 -9.93
N ARG A 304 -18.68 -0.97 -9.87
CA ARG A 304 -17.51 -0.73 -10.71
C ARG A 304 -16.44 -1.81 -10.58
N PHE A 305 -16.19 -2.29 -9.37
CA PHE A 305 -15.23 -3.36 -9.12
C PHE A 305 -15.69 -4.69 -9.72
N ILE A 306 -16.97 -5.06 -9.56
CA ILE A 306 -17.55 -6.27 -10.18
C ILE A 306 -17.41 -6.22 -11.71
N HIS A 307 -17.62 -5.07 -12.35
CA HIS A 307 -17.46 -4.90 -13.80
C HIS A 307 -16.01 -5.09 -14.29
N SER A 308 -15.01 -5.14 -13.39
CA SER A 308 -13.63 -5.47 -13.76
C SER A 308 -13.44 -6.96 -14.06
N PHE A 309 -14.42 -7.80 -13.72
CA PHE A 309 -14.38 -9.24 -13.90
C PHE A 309 -15.36 -9.69 -14.99
N HIS A 310 -14.91 -10.54 -15.91
CA HIS A 310 -15.78 -11.17 -16.91
C HIS A 310 -16.44 -12.45 -16.37
N GLU A 311 -15.90 -13.02 -15.29
CA GLU A 311 -16.47 -14.13 -14.54
C GLU A 311 -16.44 -13.76 -13.05
N CYS A 312 -17.60 -13.67 -12.41
CA CYS A 312 -17.72 -13.32 -10.99
C CYS A 312 -18.97 -13.99 -10.41
N SER A 313 -18.86 -14.62 -9.24
CA SER A 313 -19.98 -15.29 -8.56
C SER A 313 -21.01 -14.34 -7.95
N VAL A 314 -20.66 -13.05 -7.82
CA VAL A 314 -21.54 -12.02 -7.26
C VAL A 314 -21.69 -10.88 -8.26
N THR A 315 -22.90 -10.35 -8.36
CA THR A 315 -23.24 -9.25 -9.30
C THR A 315 -23.65 -7.97 -8.59
N SER A 316 -23.86 -8.03 -7.28
CA SER A 316 -24.32 -6.91 -6.48
C SER A 316 -23.84 -6.99 -5.02
N VAL A 317 -23.98 -5.89 -4.29
CA VAL A 317 -23.77 -5.86 -2.83
C VAL A 317 -24.71 -6.83 -2.11
N ALA A 318 -25.95 -6.98 -2.60
CA ALA A 318 -26.92 -7.91 -2.03
C ALA A 318 -26.44 -9.37 -2.18
N ASP A 319 -25.83 -9.72 -3.32
CA ASP A 319 -25.26 -11.05 -3.55
C ASP A 319 -24.07 -11.31 -2.61
N ILE A 320 -23.21 -10.30 -2.39
CA ILE A 320 -22.10 -10.41 -1.44
C ILE A 320 -22.63 -10.67 -0.02
N VAL A 321 -23.66 -9.93 0.41
CA VAL A 321 -24.28 -10.14 1.73
C VAL A 321 -24.89 -11.53 1.84
N LYS A 322 -25.58 -12.00 0.79
CA LYS A 322 -26.15 -13.35 0.72
C LYS A 322 -25.05 -14.41 0.81
N PHE A 323 -24.01 -14.28 0.00
CA PHE A 323 -22.85 -15.18 0.00
C PHE A 323 -22.23 -15.26 1.40
N ASN A 324 -21.99 -14.12 2.06
CA ASN A 324 -21.39 -14.08 3.38
C ASN A 324 -22.25 -14.77 4.46
N LYS A 325 -23.58 -14.67 4.36
CA LYS A 325 -24.51 -15.37 5.26
C LYS A 325 -24.50 -16.88 5.03
N GLU A 326 -24.53 -17.31 3.76
CA GLU A 326 -24.48 -18.73 3.38
C GLU A 326 -23.14 -19.39 3.71
N HIS A 327 -22.05 -18.61 3.76
CA HIS A 327 -20.69 -19.06 4.05
C HIS A 327 -20.14 -18.46 5.36
N SER A 328 -21.02 -18.28 6.35
CA SER A 328 -20.71 -17.55 7.59
C SER A 328 -19.50 -18.09 8.36
N GLU A 329 -19.25 -19.40 8.34
CA GLU A 329 -18.08 -20.01 8.99
C GLU A 329 -16.74 -19.45 8.47
N LYS A 330 -16.68 -19.05 7.20
CA LYS A 330 -15.48 -18.48 6.56
C LYS A 330 -15.54 -16.96 6.48
N ALA A 331 -16.68 -16.41 6.06
CA ALA A 331 -16.82 -14.99 5.73
C ALA A 331 -17.20 -14.13 6.95
N LEU A 332 -17.78 -14.74 7.99
CA LEU A 332 -18.19 -14.07 9.23
C LEU A 332 -17.68 -14.86 10.45
N PRO A 333 -16.36 -15.16 10.52
CA PRO A 333 -15.83 -16.02 11.57
C PRO A 333 -16.11 -15.41 12.95
N ALA A 334 -16.39 -16.27 13.92
CA ALA A 334 -16.59 -15.84 15.31
C ALA A 334 -15.41 -14.98 15.78
N ARG A 335 -15.71 -13.89 16.51
CA ARG A 335 -14.69 -12.96 17.02
C ARG A 335 -13.63 -13.74 17.80
N ARG A 336 -12.40 -13.82 17.27
CA ARG A 336 -11.24 -14.39 17.96
C ARG A 336 -10.48 -13.37 18.82
N TRP A 337 -11.00 -12.15 18.97
CA TRP A 337 -10.33 -11.05 19.67
C TRP A 337 -10.88 -10.87 21.09
N THR A 338 -9.96 -10.82 22.07
CA THR A 338 -10.20 -10.48 23.48
C THR A 338 -10.76 -9.06 23.65
N GLU A 339 -11.45 -8.77 24.76
CA GLU A 339 -12.24 -7.56 25.10
C GLU A 339 -11.63 -6.15 24.86
N ARG A 340 -10.37 -6.02 24.42
CA ARG A 340 -9.61 -4.75 24.39
C ARG A 340 -9.68 -3.90 23.12
N THR A 341 -10.36 -4.32 22.05
CA THR A 341 -10.45 -3.53 20.80
C THR A 341 -11.89 -3.18 20.43
N ARG A 342 -12.46 -2.19 21.13
CA ARG A 342 -13.85 -1.70 20.95
C ARG A 342 -14.04 -0.69 19.79
N SER A 343 -12.99 -0.32 19.06
CA SER A 343 -13.03 0.81 18.12
C SER A 343 -13.69 0.56 16.76
N TYR A 344 -14.02 -0.69 16.41
CA TYR A 344 -14.70 -1.02 15.14
C TYR A 344 -16.22 -1.26 15.27
N ASP A 345 -16.82 -1.03 16.43
CA ASP A 345 -18.24 -1.34 16.71
C ASP A 345 -19.26 -0.39 16.04
N LEU A 346 -18.84 0.60 15.24
CA LEU A 346 -19.75 1.59 14.64
C LEU A 346 -20.38 1.17 13.30
N ALA A 347 -19.89 0.12 12.63
CA ALA A 347 -20.40 -0.27 11.31
C ALA A 347 -21.47 -1.38 11.32
N VAL A 348 -21.66 -2.09 12.45
CA VAL A 348 -22.54 -3.27 12.52
C VAL A 348 -23.85 -2.99 13.27
N LYS A 349 -23.95 -1.91 14.04
CA LYS A 349 -25.16 -1.56 14.82
C LYS A 349 -26.20 -0.74 14.06
N SER A 350 -26.01 -0.47 12.78
CA SER A 350 -26.91 0.36 11.96
C SER A 350 -27.59 -0.39 10.80
N TYR A 351 -27.74 -1.71 10.90
CA TYR A 351 -28.58 -2.50 9.99
C TYR A 351 -29.76 -3.14 10.71
#